data_AF-A0A847SZV6-F1
#
_entry.id   AF-A0A847SZV6-F1
#
_cell.length_a   1.000
_cell.length_b   1.000
_cell.length_c   1.000
_cell.angle_alpha   90.00
_cell.angle_beta   90.00
_cell.angle_gamma   90.00
#
_symmetry.space_group_name_H-M   'P 1'
#
loop_
_entity.id
_entity.type
_entity.pdbx_description
1 polymer ?
#
loop_
_entity_poly.entity_id
_entity_poly.type
_entity_poly.pdbx_seq_one_letter_code
_entity_poly.pdbx_strand_id
1 'polypeptide(L)' 'MVSPEERYPIIVDKLRGHALTTIELENQLAEEGVRCPDDLARTLNVMRRKGLISGKVSTERGGWVWWVEG' A
#
# COMPACT_ATOMS: atom_id res chain seq x y z
N MET A 1 8.38 -17.89 -6.45
CA MET A 1 8.84 -16.53 -6.16
C MET A 1 7.80 -15.60 -6.75
N VAL A 2 6.86 -15.10 -5.95
CA VAL A 2 5.75 -14.28 -6.46
C VAL A 2 6.33 -12.92 -6.83
N SER A 3 6.12 -12.49 -8.07
CA SER A 3 6.64 -11.21 -8.56
C SER A 3 5.97 -10.06 -7.80
N PRO A 4 6.66 -8.93 -7.58
CA PRO A 4 6.08 -7.77 -6.87
C PRO A 4 4.79 -7.25 -7.54
N GLU A 5 4.65 -7.47 -8.85
CA GLU A 5 3.51 -7.01 -9.65
C GLU A 5 2.25 -7.85 -9.47
N GLU A 6 2.36 -9.13 -9.11
CA GLU A 6 1.20 -9.99 -8.80
C GLU A 6 0.48 -9.58 -7.51
N ARG A 7 1.13 -8.74 -6.68
CA ARG A 7 0.60 -8.26 -5.39
C ARG A 7 -0.03 -6.87 -5.47
N TYR A 8 0.11 -6.17 -6.60
CA TYR A 8 -0.56 -4.89 -6.80
C TYR A 8 -2.09 -4.96 -6.67
N PRO A 9 -2.80 -5.97 -7.21
CA PRO A 9 -4.26 -6.01 -7.08
C PRO A 9 -4.74 -6.10 -5.63
N ILE A 10 -4.08 -6.88 -4.76
CA ILE A 10 -4.47 -6.98 -3.35
C ILE A 10 -4.20 -5.69 -2.58
N ILE A 11 -3.08 -5.00 -2.88
CA ILE A 11 -2.79 -3.67 -2.30
C ILE A 11 -3.86 -2.65 -2.72
N VAL A 12 -4.19 -2.62 -4.01
CA VAL A 12 -5.22 -1.71 -4.55
C VAL A 12 -6.58 -2.00 -3.93
N ASP A 13 -6.93 -3.28 -3.74
CA ASP A 13 -8.18 -3.69 -3.11
C ASP A 13 -8.28 -3.19 -1.65
N LYS A 14 -7.22 -3.36 -0.85
CA LYS A 14 -7.18 -2.83 0.53
C LYS A 14 -7.26 -1.31 0.61
N LEU A 15 -6.73 -0.61 -0.39
CA LEU A 15 -6.76 0.85 -0.48
C LEU A 15 -8.04 1.39 -1.14
N ARG A 16 -8.92 0.51 -1.63
CA ARG A 16 -10.17 0.94 -2.26
C ARG A 16 -11.16 1.39 -1.18
N GLY A 17 -11.58 2.66 -1.27
CA GLY A 17 -12.53 3.25 -0.30
C GLY A 17 -11.93 3.63 1.05
N HIS A 18 -10.63 3.39 1.27
CA HIS A 18 -9.95 3.69 2.53
C HIS A 18 -8.57 4.32 2.30
N ALA A 19 -8.21 5.26 3.17
CA ALA A 19 -6.88 5.85 3.20
C ALA A 19 -6.09 5.25 4.37
N LEU A 20 -5.05 4.48 4.07
CA LEU A 20 -4.29 3.71 5.05
C LEU A 20 -2.85 4.18 5.12
N THR A 21 -2.27 4.18 6.31
CA THR A 21 -0.81 4.31 6.47
C THR A 21 -0.10 3.05 5.99
N THR A 22 1.21 3.15 5.76
CA THR A 22 2.04 1.96 5.44
C THR A 22 1.89 0.87 6.50
N ILE A 23 1.81 1.23 7.78
CA ILE A 23 1.69 0.29 8.92
C ILE A 23 0.29 -0.34 8.94
N GLU A 24 -0.78 0.44 8.74
CA GLU A 24 -2.15 -0.10 8.66
C GLU A 24 -2.27 -1.10 7.50
N LEU A 25 -1.72 -0.77 6.34
CA LEU A 25 -1.75 -1.65 5.18
C LEU A 25 -0.90 -2.91 5.39
N GLU A 26 0.26 -2.80 6.02
CA GLU A 26 1.10 -3.96 6.35
C GLU A 26 0.37 -4.95 7.26
N ASN A 27 -0.33 -4.45 8.29
CA ASN A 27 -1.14 -5.28 9.17
C ASN A 27 -2.27 -5.99 8.40
N GLN A 28 -3.03 -5.27 7.57
CA GLN A 28 -4.11 -5.89 6.78
C GLN A 28 -3.61 -6.95 5.80
N LEU A 29 -2.43 -6.74 5.21
CA LEU A 29 -1.82 -7.73 4.32
C LEU A 29 -1.30 -8.94 5.10
N ALA A 30 -0.74 -8.73 6.29
CA ALA A 30 -0.32 -9.81 7.18
C ALA A 30 -1.50 -10.67 7.67
N GLU A 31 -2.65 -10.06 7.97
CA GLU A 31 -3.89 -10.77 8.34
C GLU A 31 -4.38 -11.70 7.22
N GLU A 32 -4.17 -11.34 5.95
CA GLU A 32 -4.47 -12.22 4.80
C GLU A 32 -3.35 -13.21 4.46
N GLY A 33 -2.31 -13.32 5.30
CA GLY A 33 -1.18 -14.20 5.07
C GLY A 33 -0.27 -13.74 3.93
N VAL A 34 -0.44 -12.51 3.43
CA VAL A 34 0.44 -11.92 2.42
C VAL A 34 1.70 -11.43 3.10
N ARG A 35 2.76 -12.23 2.99
CA ARG A 35 4.10 -11.80 3.40
C ARG A 35 4.56 -10.67 2.47
N CYS A 36 4.43 -9.43 2.93
CA CYS A 36 5.00 -8.30 2.25
C CYS A 36 6.53 -8.41 2.24
N PRO A 37 7.20 -7.94 1.18
CA PRO A 37 8.64 -7.76 1.22
C PRO A 37 8.99 -6.75 2.32
N ASP A 38 10.21 -6.80 2.85
CA ASP A 38 10.79 -5.85 3.83
C ASP A 38 10.67 -4.35 3.46
N ASP A 39 10.10 -4.02 2.29
CA ASP A 39 10.01 -2.68 1.73
C ASP A 39 8.62 -2.41 1.09
N LEU A 40 7.52 -2.63 1.83
CA LEU A 40 6.16 -2.24 1.40
C LEU A 40 6.10 -0.76 1.03
N ALA A 41 6.75 0.12 1.82
CA ALA A 41 6.86 1.55 1.53
C ALA A 41 7.48 1.84 0.16
N ARG A 42 8.50 1.08 -0.25
CA ARG A 42 9.13 1.19 -1.57
C ARG A 42 8.18 0.76 -2.67
N THR A 43 7.46 -0.34 -2.45
CA THR A 43 6.45 -0.86 -3.38
C THR A 43 5.34 0.16 -3.62
N LEU A 44 4.81 0.76 -2.55
CA LEU A 44 3.79 1.82 -2.63
C LEU A 44 4.31 3.06 -3.36
N ASN A 45 5.57 3.45 -3.13
CA ASN A 45 6.19 4.53 -3.90
C ASN A 45 6.31 4.21 -5.39
N VAL A 46 6.64 2.96 -5.76
CA VAL A 46 6.66 2.52 -7.16
C VAL A 46 5.25 2.58 -7.76
N MET A 47 4.23 2.08 -7.05
CA MET A 47 2.83 2.12 -7.50
C MET A 47 2.33 3.56 -7.66
N ARG A 48 2.68 4.46 -6.73
CA ARG A 48 2.38 5.90 -6.84
C ARG A 48 3.02 6.53 -8.05
N ARG A 49 4.31 6.23 -8.32
CA ARG A 49 5.01 6.72 -9.52
C ARG A 49 4.43 6.17 -10.82
N LYS A 50 3.85 4.96 -10.78
CA LYS A 50 3.12 4.34 -11.90
C LYS A 50 1.69 4.90 -12.06
N GLY A 51 1.21 5.75 -11.15
CA GLY A 51 -0.15 6.30 -11.18
C GLY A 51 -1.25 5.31 -10.76
N LEU A 52 -0.89 4.21 -10.10
CA LEU A 52 -1.86 3.19 -9.66
C LEU A 52 -2.54 3.55 -8.34
N ILE A 53 -1.85 4.31 -7.49
CA ILE A 53 -2.33 4.77 -6.19
C ILE A 53 -1.89 6.21 -5.96
N SER A 54 -2.57 6.88 -5.05
CA SER A 54 -2.19 8.19 -4.52
C SER A 54 -1.58 8.03 -3.13
N GLY A 55 -0.73 8.99 -2.76
CA GLY A 55 -0.09 9.00 -1.46
C GLY A 55 0.39 10.38 -1.06
N LYS A 56 0.23 10.71 0.22
CA LYS A 56 0.70 11.96 0.83
C LYS A 56 1.32 11.70 2.19
N VAL A 57 2.24 12.56 2.60
CA VAL A 57 2.67 12.62 3.99
C VAL A 57 1.57 13.27 4.80
N SER A 58 1.16 12.61 5.87
CA SER A 58 0.22 13.11 6.87
C SER A 58 0.94 13.22 8.20
N THR A 59 1.15 14.45 8.67
CA THR A 59 1.74 14.72 9.98
C THR A 59 0.84 14.25 11.11
N GLU A 60 -0.49 14.36 10.95
CA GLU A 60 -1.50 13.88 11.92
C GLU A 60 -1.42 12.37 12.15
N ARG A 61 -1.12 11.60 11.10
CA ARG A 61 -0.94 10.14 11.19
C ARG A 61 0.52 9.71 11.37
N GLY A 62 1.45 10.67 11.47
CA GLY A 62 2.87 10.39 11.69
C GLY A 62 3.57 9.66 10.53
N GLY A 63 3.09 9.78 9.29
CA GLY A 63 3.67 9.02 8.18
C GLY A 63 3.00 9.20 6.82
N TRP A 64 3.34 8.34 5.87
CA TRP A 64 2.68 8.29 4.57
C TRP A 64 1.32 7.63 4.69
N VAL A 65 0.32 8.25 4.06
CA VAL A 65 -1.02 7.72 3.86
C VAL A 65 -1.21 7.48 2.38
N TRP A 66 -1.77 6.33 2.04
CA TRP A 66 -1.98 5.82 0.69
C TRP A 66 -3.47 5.58 0.46
N TRP A 67 -3.95 5.82 -0.76
CA TRP A 67 -5.33 5.55 -1.16
C TRP A 67 -5.39 5.34 -2.68
N VAL A 68 -6.48 4.75 -3.15
CA VAL A 68 -6.79 4.68 -4.59
C VAL A 68 -7.84 5.73 -4.91
N GLU A 69 -7.61 6.52 -5.96
CA GLU A 69 -8.67 7.36 -6.52
C GLU A 69 -9.55 6.46 -7.41
N GLY A 70 -10.83 6.37 -7.05
CA GLY A 70 -11.85 5.57 -7.73
C GLY A 70 -12.62 6.38 -8.74
#